data_AF-A0A0H5NFP3-F1
#
_entry.id   AF-A0A0H5NFP3-F1
#
_cell.length_a   1.000
_cell.length_b   1.000
_cell.length_c   1.000
_cell.angle_alpha   90.00
_cell.angle_beta   90.00
_cell.angle_gamma   90.00
#
_symmetry.space_group_name_H-M   'P 1'
#
loop_
_entity.id
_entity.type
_entity.pdbx_description
1 polymer ?
#
loop_
_entity_poly.entity_id
_entity_poly.type
_entity_poly.pdbx_seq_one_letter_code
_entity_poly.pdbx_strand_id
1 'polypeptide(L)'
;MIDHNEPDWPERLRSALDGTTLDVVFDAIGGESARTLLDLMTPLRGRMLVYGLLSGAPAQISAADVLARGLTLVGCSGPHWSARVGAAGPRVLAEAVAGPRDHVHTVLPLGEAAAAHRLVESRSPLGSVLLRPETLTADR
;
A
#
# COMPACT_ATOMS: atom_id res chain seq x y z
N MET A 1 -12.91 2.47 6.22
CA MET A 1 -11.69 3.26 5.93
C MET A 1 -11.32 4.02 7.19
N ILE A 2 -10.04 4.03 7.56
CA ILE A 2 -9.51 4.78 8.71
C ILE A 2 -8.42 5.68 8.16
N ASP A 3 -8.47 6.96 8.48
CA ASP A 3 -7.43 7.91 8.10
C ASP A 3 -6.26 7.80 9.09
N HIS A 4 -5.08 7.46 8.58
CA HIS A 4 -3.87 7.28 9.38
C HIS A 4 -3.20 8.61 9.76
N ASN A 5 -3.68 9.74 9.25
CA ASN A 5 -3.22 11.07 9.67
C ASN A 5 -3.89 11.53 10.98
N GLU A 6 -5.03 10.92 11.34
CA GLU A 6 -5.72 11.23 12.59
C GLU A 6 -4.98 10.60 13.77
N PRO A 7 -4.64 11.34 14.84
CA PRO A 7 -3.82 10.82 15.93
C PRO A 7 -4.43 9.63 16.67
N ASP A 8 -5.76 9.47 16.60
CA ASP A 8 -6.53 8.39 17.22
C ASP A 8 -6.79 7.19 16.28
N TRP A 9 -6.19 7.18 15.09
CA TRP A 9 -6.35 6.08 14.13
C TRP A 9 -6.04 4.69 14.73
N PRO A 10 -5.05 4.50 15.62
CA PRO A 10 -4.78 3.18 16.21
C PRO A 10 -5.94 2.68 17.07
N GLU A 11 -6.55 3.55 17.87
CA GLU A 11 -7.70 3.25 18.72
C GLU A 11 -8.94 2.95 17.88
N ARG A 12 -9.14 3.71 16.80
CA ARG A 12 -10.20 3.45 15.82
C ARG A 12 -10.01 2.11 15.14
N LEU A 13 -8.77 1.74 14.79
CA LEU A 13 -8.47 0.44 14.21
C LEU A 13 -8.71 -0.69 15.21
N ARG A 14 -8.26 -0.55 16.45
CA ARG A 14 -8.54 -1.52 17.53
C ARG A 14 -10.04 -1.75 17.71
N SER A 15 -10.80 -0.66 17.72
CA SER A 15 -12.26 -0.71 17.86
C SER A 15 -12.91 -1.41 16.66
N ALA A 16 -12.44 -1.12 15.44
CA ALA A 16 -12.93 -1.75 14.23
C ALA A 16 -12.57 -3.25 14.12
N LEU A 17 -11.48 -3.68 14.76
CA LEU A 17 -11.09 -5.09 14.83
C LEU A 17 -11.96 -5.90 15.80
N ASP A 18 -12.64 -5.26 16.75
CA ASP A 18 -13.57 -5.92 17.69
C ASP A 18 -13.00 -7.20 18.33
N GLY A 19 -11.78 -7.10 18.86
CA GLY A 19 -11.07 -8.23 19.49
C GLY A 19 -10.40 -9.22 18.52
N THR A 20 -10.52 -9.02 17.20
CA THR A 20 -9.75 -9.76 16.20
C THR A 20 -8.36 -9.16 15.96
N THR A 21 -7.53 -9.84 15.18
CA THR A 21 -6.14 -9.46 14.89
C THR A 21 -5.85 -9.46 13.39
N LEU A 22 -4.74 -8.81 13.00
CA LEU A 22 -4.29 -8.71 11.62
C LEU A 22 -3.36 -9.88 11.25
N ASP A 23 -3.79 -10.79 10.39
CA ASP A 23 -2.93 -11.88 9.89
C ASP A 23 -1.91 -11.39 8.87
N VAL A 24 -2.28 -10.39 8.07
CA VAL A 24 -1.45 -9.83 7.00
C VAL A 24 -1.57 -8.32 7.00
N VAL A 25 -0.42 -7.64 6.96
CA VAL A 25 -0.32 -6.19 6.81
C VAL A 25 0.50 -5.89 5.55
N PHE A 26 -0.02 -5.00 4.71
CA PHE A 26 0.70 -4.41 3.59
C PHE A 26 1.03 -2.97 3.97
N ASP A 27 2.30 -2.68 4.26
CA ASP A 27 2.75 -1.36 4.69
C ASP A 27 3.52 -0.62 3.59
N ALA A 28 2.96 0.51 3.16
CA ALA A 28 3.62 1.47 2.27
C ALA A 28 4.14 2.71 3.01
N ILE A 29 3.78 2.88 4.29
CA ILE A 29 3.99 4.14 5.02
C ILE A 29 5.36 4.13 5.70
N GLY A 30 5.69 3.06 6.42
CA GLY A 30 6.89 2.98 7.24
C GLY A 30 6.82 3.86 8.49
N GLY A 31 7.99 4.31 8.96
CA GLY A 31 8.13 5.08 10.18
C GLY A 31 7.59 4.34 11.42
N GLU A 32 7.15 5.14 12.41
CA GLU A 32 6.60 4.63 13.67
C GLU A 32 5.23 3.94 13.49
N SER A 33 4.46 4.34 12.48
CA SER A 33 3.13 3.75 12.22
C SER A 33 3.19 2.25 11.95
N ALA A 34 4.24 1.78 11.29
CA ALA A 34 4.49 0.36 11.06
C ALA A 34 4.70 -0.41 12.37
N ARG A 35 5.37 0.20 13.36
CA ARG A 35 5.58 -0.39 14.69
C ARG A 35 4.24 -0.53 15.43
N THR A 36 3.38 0.49 15.38
CA THR A 36 2.05 0.48 16.01
C THR A 36 1.18 -0.68 15.50
N LEU A 37 1.28 -1.02 14.22
CA LEU A 37 0.51 -2.12 13.64
C LEU A 37 0.91 -3.49 14.20
N LEU A 38 2.15 -3.68 14.65
CA LEU A 38 2.64 -4.97 15.15
C LEU A 38 1.85 -5.46 16.38
N ASP A 39 1.35 -4.54 17.21
CA ASP A 39 0.55 -4.87 18.40
C ASP A 39 -0.85 -5.37 18.06
N LEU A 40 -1.30 -5.12 16.84
CA LEU A 40 -2.60 -5.54 16.33
C LEU A 40 -2.52 -6.82 15.50
N MET A 41 -1.31 -7.29 15.21
CA MET A 41 -1.09 -8.46 14.40
C MET A 41 -1.30 -9.76 15.15
N THR A 42 -1.70 -10.79 14.43
CA THR A 42 -1.93 -12.11 15.00
C THR A 42 -0.63 -12.67 15.60
N PRO A 43 -0.58 -12.95 16.92
CA PRO A 43 0.65 -13.42 17.56
C PRO A 43 1.16 -14.73 16.95
N LEU A 44 2.49 -14.84 16.81
CA LEU A 44 3.22 -16.02 16.31
C LEU A 44 3.01 -16.36 14.83
N ARG A 45 2.13 -15.67 14.10
CA ARG A 45 1.81 -15.99 12.70
C ARG A 45 1.52 -14.80 11.79
N GLY A 46 1.35 -13.60 12.34
CA GLY A 46 1.14 -12.38 11.58
C GLY A 46 2.33 -12.06 10.66
N ARG A 47 2.03 -11.55 9.46
CA ARG A 47 3.03 -11.22 8.45
C ARG A 47 2.86 -9.79 7.96
N MET A 48 3.95 -9.02 7.94
CA MET A 48 3.95 -7.66 7.40
C MET A 48 4.84 -7.59 6.17
N LEU A 49 4.28 -7.18 5.04
CA LEU A 49 5.02 -6.84 3.83
C LEU A 49 5.30 -5.35 3.83
N VAL A 50 6.57 -4.95 3.87
CA VAL A 50 6.96 -3.54 3.76
C VAL A 50 7.39 -3.26 2.32
N TYR A 51 6.65 -2.39 1.64
CA TYR A 51 6.82 -2.11 0.20
C TYR A 51 6.93 -0.63 -0.16
N GLY A 52 6.92 0.27 0.82
CA GLY A 52 7.00 1.70 0.59
C GLY A 52 7.62 2.46 1.76
N LEU A 53 7.82 3.76 1.53
CA LEU A 53 8.44 4.71 2.46
C LEU A 53 7.69 6.05 2.43
N LEU A 54 6.36 6.05 2.39
CA LEU A 54 5.56 7.28 2.22
C LEU A 54 5.71 8.28 3.38
N SER A 55 6.11 7.82 4.57
CA SER A 55 6.48 8.70 5.69
C SER A 55 7.82 9.41 5.48
N GLY A 56 8.64 8.99 4.52
CA GLY A 56 10.03 9.43 4.35
C GLY A 56 11.02 8.69 5.25
N ALA A 57 10.57 7.79 6.12
CA ALA A 57 11.41 6.99 7.00
C ALA A 57 11.16 5.47 6.80
N PRO A 58 12.20 4.62 6.93
CA PRO A 58 12.03 3.18 7.03
C PRO A 58 11.09 2.80 8.18
N ALA A 59 10.42 1.64 8.06
CA ALA A 59 9.66 1.08 9.16
C ALA A 59 10.53 0.95 10.42
N GLN A 60 10.11 1.56 11.53
CA GLN A 60 10.87 1.58 12.79
C GLN A 60 10.64 0.31 13.62
N ILE A 61 10.96 -0.83 13.00
CA ILE A 61 10.76 -2.17 13.54
C ILE A 61 12.12 -2.78 13.84
N SER A 62 12.36 -3.17 15.09
CA SER A 62 13.57 -3.87 15.50
C SER A 62 13.39 -5.40 15.41
N ALA A 63 14.52 -6.12 15.37
CA ALA A 63 14.49 -7.58 15.51
C ALA A 63 13.85 -8.04 16.84
N ALA A 64 14.00 -7.26 17.91
CA ALA A 64 13.38 -7.54 19.20
C ALA A 64 11.85 -7.45 19.12
N ASP A 65 11.31 -6.50 18.37
CA ASP A 65 9.87 -6.36 18.17
C ASP A 65 9.26 -7.57 17.47
N VAL A 66 9.97 -8.08 16.46
CA VAL A 66 9.60 -9.28 15.70
C VAL A 66 9.69 -10.53 16.58
N LEU A 67 10.80 -10.68 17.31
CA LEU A 67 11.03 -11.83 18.19
C LEU A 67 10.00 -11.91 19.31
N ALA A 68 9.70 -10.79 19.96
CA ALA A 68 8.76 -10.73 21.09
C ALA A 68 7.34 -11.16 20.71
N ARG A 69 6.95 -10.95 19.45
CA ARG A 69 5.59 -11.23 18.93
C ARG A 69 5.55 -12.47 18.02
N GLY A 70 6.70 -13.05 17.68
CA GLY A 70 6.81 -14.17 16.74
C GLY A 70 6.30 -13.84 15.34
N LEU A 71 6.54 -12.63 14.85
CA LEU A 71 6.02 -12.16 13.56
C LEU A 71 6.97 -12.49 12.40
N THR A 72 6.47 -12.37 11.17
CA THR A 72 7.31 -12.38 9.96
C THR A 72 7.30 -11.00 9.31
N LEU A 73 8.48 -10.43 9.11
CA LEU A 73 8.66 -9.24 8.29
C LEU A 73 9.16 -9.66 6.91
N VAL A 74 8.49 -9.18 5.86
CA VAL A 74 8.79 -9.53 4.47
C VAL A 74 9.21 -8.26 3.72
N GLY A 75 10.41 -8.27 3.15
CA GLY A 75 10.86 -7.28 2.18
C GLY A 75 10.52 -7.73 0.76
N CYS A 76 10.08 -6.80 -0.09
CA CYS A 76 9.64 -7.07 -1.46
C CYS A 76 10.53 -6.43 -2.53
N SER A 77 11.83 -6.71 -2.49
CA SER A 77 12.80 -6.13 -3.43
C SER A 77 13.76 -7.16 -4.01
N GLY A 78 14.47 -6.75 -5.06
CA GLY A 78 15.52 -7.54 -5.69
C GLY A 78 15.04 -8.63 -6.66
N PRO A 79 16.00 -9.32 -7.33
CA PRO A 79 15.70 -10.20 -8.47
C PRO A 79 14.77 -11.36 -8.14
N HIS A 80 14.91 -11.96 -6.94
CA HIS A 80 14.07 -13.08 -6.52
C HIS A 80 12.60 -12.67 -6.37
N TRP A 81 12.34 -11.49 -5.77
CA TRP A 81 10.99 -10.96 -5.67
C TRP A 81 10.42 -10.64 -7.05
N SER A 82 11.19 -9.95 -7.90
CA SER A 82 10.76 -9.62 -9.27
C SER A 82 10.41 -10.85 -10.10
N ALA A 83 11.20 -11.92 -10.02
CA ALA A 83 10.90 -13.18 -10.70
C ALA A 83 9.59 -13.81 -10.19
N ARG A 84 9.37 -13.81 -8.87
CA ARG A 84 8.13 -14.30 -8.25
C ARG A 84 6.91 -13.50 -8.72
N VAL A 85 7.01 -12.17 -8.75
CA VAL A 85 5.92 -11.29 -9.24
C VAL A 85 5.67 -11.51 -10.73
N GLY A 86 6.73 -11.57 -11.55
CA GLY A 86 6.62 -11.83 -12.98
C GLY A 86 5.91 -13.15 -13.29
N ALA A 87 6.26 -14.22 -12.57
CA ALA A 87 5.61 -15.53 -12.71
C ALA A 87 4.12 -15.51 -12.29
N ALA A 88 3.76 -14.70 -11.28
CA ALA A 88 2.37 -14.55 -10.84
C ALA A 88 1.54 -13.59 -11.72
N GLY A 89 2.21 -12.72 -12.49
CA GLY A 89 1.61 -11.61 -13.24
C GLY A 89 0.39 -11.99 -14.09
N PRO A 90 0.46 -13.00 -14.98
CA PRO A 90 -0.66 -13.36 -15.83
C PRO A 90 -1.93 -13.74 -15.06
N ARG A 91 -1.78 -14.51 -13.97
CA ARG A 91 -2.91 -14.91 -13.11
C ARG A 91 -3.48 -13.70 -12.38
N VAL A 92 -2.62 -12.87 -11.78
CA VAL A 92 -3.04 -11.67 -11.04
C VAL A 92 -3.76 -10.68 -11.95
N LEU A 93 -3.28 -10.47 -13.19
CA LEU A 93 -3.93 -9.62 -14.17
C LEU A 93 -5.30 -10.15 -14.59
N ALA A 94 -5.43 -11.47 -14.81
CA ALA A 94 -6.71 -12.09 -15.13
C ALA A 94 -7.72 -11.92 -13.98
N GLU A 95 -7.27 -12.12 -12.74
CA GLU A 95 -8.07 -11.89 -11.52
C GLU A 95 -8.47 -10.41 -11.38
N ALA A 96 -7.56 -9.48 -11.67
CA ALA A 96 -7.83 -8.04 -11.59
C ALA A 96 -8.88 -7.58 -12.62
N VAL A 97 -8.87 -8.15 -13.83
CA VAL A 97 -9.88 -7.84 -14.86
C VAL A 97 -11.26 -8.40 -14.49
N ALA A 98 -11.30 -9.56 -13.86
CA ALA A 98 -12.54 -10.19 -13.40
C ALA A 98 -13.07 -9.60 -12.08
N GLY A 99 -12.18 -8.97 -11.30
CA GLY A 99 -12.46 -8.40 -9.99
C GLY A 99 -13.07 -7.00 -10.03
N PRO A 100 -13.32 -6.40 -8.85
CA PRO A 100 -13.77 -5.02 -8.76
C PRO A 100 -12.74 -4.09 -9.40
N ARG A 101 -13.22 -3.13 -10.20
CA ARG A 101 -12.34 -2.16 -10.86
C ARG A 101 -11.60 -1.32 -9.83
N ASP A 102 -10.33 -1.04 -10.12
CA ASP A 102 -9.58 -0.03 -9.38
C ASP A 102 -10.37 1.27 -9.31
N HIS A 103 -10.38 1.86 -8.12
CA HIS A 103 -11.01 3.16 -7.92
C HIS A 103 -10.17 4.21 -8.65
N VAL A 104 -10.65 4.69 -9.78
CA VAL A 104 -10.03 5.81 -10.50
C VAL A 104 -10.54 7.10 -9.86
N HIS A 105 -9.64 7.84 -9.23
CA HIS A 105 -9.95 9.13 -8.63
C HIS A 105 -10.29 10.18 -9.69
N THR A 106 -9.42 10.30 -10.69
CA THR A 106 -9.57 11.24 -11.80
C THR A 106 -8.76 10.82 -13.01
N VAL A 107 -9.13 11.35 -14.18
CA VAL A 107 -8.40 11.20 -15.44
C VAL A 107 -8.10 12.60 -15.97
N LEU A 108 -6.82 12.93 -16.11
CA LEU A 108 -6.35 14.21 -16.63
C LEU A 108 -5.71 14.01 -18.02
N PRO A 109 -5.72 15.03 -18.90
CA PRO A 109 -4.91 15.00 -20.11
C PRO A 109 -3.43 14.81 -19.77
N LEU A 110 -2.68 14.11 -20.62
CA LEU A 110 -1.23 13.92 -20.43
C LEU A 110 -0.48 15.26 -20.30
N GLY A 111 -0.92 16.31 -21.00
CA GLY A 111 -0.38 17.67 -20.88
C GLY A 111 -0.51 18.29 -19.49
N GLU A 112 -1.38 17.75 -18.62
CA GLU A 112 -1.58 18.21 -17.25
C GLU A 112 -0.81 17.37 -16.21
N ALA A 113 0.24 16.66 -16.62
CA ALA A 113 1.06 15.85 -15.71
C ALA A 113 1.51 16.63 -14.44
N ALA A 114 1.90 17.90 -14.56
CA ALA A 114 2.28 18.71 -13.40
C ALA A 114 1.13 18.92 -12.41
N ALA A 115 -0.11 19.06 -12.87
CA ALA A 115 -1.28 19.15 -12.01
C ALA A 115 -1.59 17.80 -11.35
N ALA A 116 -1.45 16.70 -12.11
CA ALA A 116 -1.59 15.34 -11.58
C ALA A 116 -0.58 15.06 -10.45
N HIS A 117 0.69 15.46 -10.61
CA HIS A 117 1.71 15.32 -9.58
C HIS A 117 1.39 16.13 -8.32
N ARG A 118 1.01 17.42 -8.47
CA ARG A 118 0.57 18.23 -7.31
C ARG A 118 -0.61 17.59 -6.58
N LEU A 119 -1.55 17.01 -7.33
CA LEU A 119 -2.70 16.32 -6.76
C LEU A 119 -2.26 15.07 -5.96
N VAL A 120 -1.36 14.24 -6.49
CA VAL A 120 -0.81 13.08 -5.76
C VAL A 120 -0.03 13.54 -4.51
N GLU A 121 0.78 14.57 -4.63
CA GLU A 121 1.56 15.14 -3.52
C GLU A 121 0.68 15.69 -2.40
N SER A 122 -0.52 16.22 -2.74
CA SER A 122 -1.49 16.68 -1.75
C SER A 122 -2.10 15.56 -0.90
N ARG A 123 -1.90 14.29 -1.27
CA ARG A 123 -2.47 13.09 -0.62
C ARG A 123 -4.00 13.08 -0.54
N SER A 124 -4.67 13.94 -1.31
CA SER A 124 -6.14 13.99 -1.40
C SER A 124 -6.78 12.89 -2.26
N PRO A 125 -6.14 12.36 -3.32
CA PRO A 125 -6.74 11.32 -4.14
C PRO A 125 -7.01 10.04 -3.36
N LEU A 126 -8.23 9.54 -3.49
CA LEU A 126 -8.56 8.16 -3.16
C LEU A 126 -8.50 7.36 -4.46
N GLY A 127 -7.50 6.49 -4.59
CA GLY A 127 -7.31 5.66 -5.79
C GLY A 127 -6.39 6.29 -6.85
N SER A 128 -6.49 5.82 -8.10
CA SER A 128 -5.52 6.15 -9.15
C SER A 128 -5.82 7.48 -9.84
N VAL A 129 -4.77 8.26 -10.11
CA VAL A 129 -4.79 9.42 -11.01
C VAL A 129 -4.25 8.97 -12.36
N LEU A 130 -5.10 8.95 -13.39
CA LEU A 130 -4.71 8.50 -14.73
C LEU A 130 -4.38 9.68 -15.63
N LEU A 131 -3.33 9.56 -16.41
CA LEU A 131 -3.00 10.49 -17.49
C LEU A 131 -3.42 9.87 -18.82
N ARG A 132 -4.32 10.53 -19.55
CA ARG A 132 -4.78 10.10 -20.87
C ARG A 132 -3.97 10.85 -21.95
N PRO A 133 -3.19 10.13 -22.78
CA PRO A 133 -2.57 10.72 -23.96
C PRO A 133 -3.64 11.33 -24.87
N GLU A 134 -3.33 12.44 -25.53
CA GLU A 134 -4.16 12.92 -26.62
C GLU A 134 -4.15 11.85 -27.72
N THR A 135 -5.31 11.53 -28.27
CA THR A 135 -5.36 10.61 -29.41
C THR A 135 -4.66 11.31 -30.55
N LEU A 136 -3.52 10.77 -31.00
CA LEU A 136 -2.97 11.13 -32.30
C LEU A 136 -4.06 10.79 -33.33
N THR A 137 -4.83 11.79 -33.76
CA THR A 137 -5.49 11.72 -35.07
C THR A 137 -4.35 11.56 -36.06
N ALA A 138 -4.16 10.34 -36.55
CA ALA A 138 -3.29 10.08 -37.67
C ALA A 138 -3.86 10.85 -38.86
N ASP A 139 -3.37 12.07 -39.06
CA ASP A 139 -3.64 12.83 -40.27
C ASP A 139 -2.92 12.08 -41.40
N ARG A 140 -3.72 11.67 -42.39
CA ARG A 140 -3.30 10.93 -43.58
C ARG A 140 -2.90 11.89 -44.69
#